data_AF-A0A7W9MWZ0-F1
#
_entry.id   AF-A0A7W9MWZ0-F1
#
_cell.length_a   1.000
_cell.length_b   1.000
_cell.length_c   1.000
_cell.angle_alpha   90.00
_cell.angle_beta   90.00
_cell.angle_gamma   90.00
#
_symmetry.space_group_name_H-M   'P 1'
#
loop_
_entity.id
_entity.type
_entity.pdbx_description
1 polymer ?
#
loop_
_entity_poly.entity_id
_entity_poly.type
_entity_poly.pdbx_seq_one_letter_code
_entity_poly.pdbx_strand_id
1 'polypeptide(L)'
;MVERVVQIGSPQAGGQVSRVERLVGTVRGMRAGEEVWVLVRQSGVGQAYYPASGPCLSVGEALTCPDVTIGGTASTGTFELVPVMVDGAGQREMVDYLRGAGKQSSGPGLARLPQGMVAQGPTVTVSRRP
;
A
#
# COMPACT_ATOMS: atom_id res chain seq x y z
N MET A 1 -6.83 -18.22 -18.28
CA MET A 1 -7.06 -17.38 -17.08
C MET A 1 -5.95 -16.34 -17.06
N VAL A 2 -6.26 -15.04 -17.02
CA VAL A 2 -5.21 -14.00 -16.98
C VAL A 2 -4.72 -13.89 -15.53
N GLU A 3 -3.41 -13.98 -15.34
CA GLU A 3 -2.76 -13.83 -14.04
C GLU A 3 -2.85 -12.37 -13.57
N ARG A 4 -3.24 -12.16 -12.31
CA ARG A 4 -3.28 -10.84 -11.68
C ARG A 4 -1.97 -10.59 -10.96
N VAL A 5 -1.24 -9.56 -11.38
CA VAL A 5 0.08 -9.24 -10.84
C VAL A 5 0.10 -7.78 -10.43
N VAL A 6 0.66 -7.50 -9.26
CA VAL A 6 1.01 -6.15 -8.80
C VAL A 6 2.40 -6.22 -8.17
N GLN A 7 3.29 -5.31 -8.55
CA GLN A 7 4.67 -5.30 -8.06
C GLN A 7 5.14 -3.87 -7.85
N ILE A 8 5.80 -3.61 -6.72
CA ILE A 8 6.51 -2.35 -6.48
C ILE A 8 7.94 -2.53 -7.02
N GLY A 9 8.36 -1.65 -7.93
CA GLY A 9 9.71 -1.63 -8.51
C GLY A 9 10.65 -0.63 -7.83
N SER A 10 10.11 0.47 -7.29
CA SER A 10 10.84 1.43 -6.45
C SER A 10 9.92 1.95 -5.35
N PRO A 11 10.41 2.10 -4.11
CA PRO A 11 11.78 1.87 -3.63
C PRO A 11 12.17 0.39 -3.69
N GLN A 12 13.47 0.12 -3.77
CA GLN A 12 13.99 -1.24 -3.73
C GLN A 12 13.94 -1.81 -2.32
N ALA A 13 13.81 -3.14 -2.21
CA ALA A 13 13.89 -3.82 -0.93
C ALA A 13 15.23 -3.54 -0.24
N GLY A 14 15.19 -3.24 1.06
CA GLY A 14 16.33 -2.79 1.86
C GLY A 14 16.68 -1.30 1.70
N GLY A 15 15.99 -0.58 0.82
CA GLY A 15 16.22 0.84 0.57
C GLY A 15 15.91 1.75 1.77
N GLN A 16 16.52 2.93 1.76
CA GLN A 16 16.12 4.04 2.63
C GLN A 16 15.06 4.88 1.96
N VAL A 17 14.04 5.26 2.72
CA VAL A 17 12.88 6.02 2.21
C VAL A 17 12.62 7.24 3.07
N SER A 18 11.96 8.24 2.48
CA SER A 18 11.44 9.39 3.20
C SER A 18 10.15 9.04 3.93
N ARG A 19 9.62 9.99 4.71
CA ARG A 19 8.31 9.82 5.36
C ARG A 19 7.18 9.73 4.34
N VAL A 20 7.21 10.57 3.31
CA VAL A 20 6.29 10.51 2.17
C VAL A 20 7.12 10.07 0.98
N GLU A 21 6.75 8.95 0.38
CA GLU A 21 7.50 8.33 -0.70
C GLU A 21 6.58 8.13 -1.90
N ARG A 22 7.10 8.44 -3.09
CA ARG A 22 6.47 8.05 -4.34
C ARG A 22 6.88 6.62 -4.66
N LEU A 23 5.91 5.72 -4.78
CA LEU A 23 6.17 4.35 -5.23
C LEU A 23 5.89 4.24 -6.72
N VAL A 24 6.72 3.49 -7.43
CA VAL A 24 6.50 3.14 -8.83
C VAL A 24 6.62 1.63 -9.00
N GLY A 25 5.86 1.08 -9.94
CA GLY A 25 5.77 -0.35 -10.11
C GLY A 25 5.01 -0.75 -11.36
N THR A 26 4.51 -1.98 -11.36
CA THR A 26 3.75 -2.55 -12.46
C THR A 26 2.48 -3.23 -11.97
N VAL A 27 1.46 -3.27 -12.84
CA VAL A 27 0.21 -3.99 -12.64
C VAL A 27 -0.21 -4.69 -13.93
N ARG A 28 -0.71 -5.92 -13.83
CA ARG A 28 -1.25 -6.71 -14.94
C ARG A 28 -2.51 -7.48 -14.53
N GLY A 29 -3.37 -7.76 -15.49
CA GLY A 29 -4.57 -8.58 -15.29
C GLY A 29 -5.70 -7.91 -14.50
N MET A 30 -5.61 -6.60 -14.26
CA MET A 30 -6.62 -5.83 -13.56
C MET A 30 -7.92 -5.77 -14.38
N ARG A 31 -9.05 -6.00 -13.71
CA ARG A 31 -10.39 -5.92 -14.31
C ARG A 31 -11.04 -4.55 -14.06
N ALA A 32 -12.07 -4.25 -14.82
CA ALA A 32 -12.89 -3.05 -14.58
C ALA A 32 -13.44 -3.06 -13.15
N GLY A 33 -13.26 -1.95 -12.43
CA GLY A 33 -13.67 -1.79 -11.03
C GLY A 33 -12.69 -2.36 -9.99
N GLU A 34 -11.55 -2.92 -10.42
CA GLU A 34 -10.43 -3.24 -9.52
C GLU A 34 -9.47 -2.04 -9.45
N GLU A 35 -8.88 -1.82 -8.27
CA GLU A 35 -7.88 -0.78 -8.03
C GLU A 35 -6.67 -1.33 -7.29
N VAL A 36 -5.53 -0.66 -7.40
CA VAL A 36 -4.34 -1.00 -6.64
C VAL A 36 -4.16 -0.04 -5.48
N TRP A 37 -3.86 -0.59 -4.32
CA TRP A 37 -3.54 0.14 -3.11
C TRP A 37 -2.23 -0.36 -2.51
N VAL A 38 -1.60 0.48 -1.69
CA VAL A 38 -0.45 0.07 -0.88
C VAL A 38 -0.82 0.21 0.58
N LEU A 39 -0.59 -0.87 1.32
CA LEU A 39 -0.67 -0.90 2.77
C LEU A 39 0.74 -0.82 3.34
N VAL A 40 0.94 0.04 4.32
CA VAL A 40 2.20 0.16 5.07
C VAL A 40 2.01 -0.50 6.42
N ARG A 41 3.01 -1.24 6.90
CA ARG A 41 3.07 -1.65 8.31
C ARG A 41 4.49 -1.60 8.84
N GLN A 42 4.64 -1.46 10.16
CA GLN A 42 5.96 -1.54 10.78
C GLN A 42 6.38 -3.00 10.93
N SER A 43 7.61 -3.32 10.51
CA SER A 43 8.13 -4.68 10.62
C SER A 43 8.38 -5.04 12.08
N GLY A 44 7.90 -6.21 12.51
CA GLY A 44 8.12 -6.76 13.85
C GLY A 44 7.32 -6.11 14.99
N VAL A 45 6.52 -5.06 14.73
CA VAL A 45 5.78 -4.32 15.77
C VAL A 45 4.30 -4.19 15.37
N GLY A 46 3.51 -5.20 15.71
CA GLY A 46 2.05 -5.22 15.51
C GLY A 46 1.56 -5.56 14.10
N GLN A 47 0.32 -6.07 14.00
CA GLN A 47 -0.28 -6.61 12.76
C GLN A 47 -1.09 -5.57 11.95
N ALA A 48 -1.04 -4.29 12.32
CA ALA A 48 -1.88 -3.27 11.72
C ALA A 48 -1.38 -2.85 10.34
N TYR A 49 -2.28 -2.86 9.35
CA TYR A 49 -2.04 -2.37 8.00
C TYR A 49 -2.60 -0.96 7.84
N TYR A 50 -1.78 -0.05 7.35
CA TYR A 50 -2.13 1.35 7.15
C TYR A 50 -2.23 1.64 5.65
N PRO A 51 -3.45 1.81 5.11
CA PRO A 51 -3.65 2.31 3.76
C PRO A 51 -2.82 3.55 3.45
N ALA A 52 -2.25 3.62 2.23
CA ALA A 52 -1.82 4.87 1.65
C ALA A 52 -3.02 5.85 1.53
N SER A 53 -2.74 7.13 1.31
CA SER A 53 -3.77 8.19 1.27
C SER A 53 -4.78 8.08 0.12
N GLY A 54 -4.63 7.09 -0.76
CA GLY A 54 -5.51 6.81 -1.88
C GLY A 54 -5.02 5.62 -2.72
N PRO A 55 -5.77 5.26 -3.78
CA PRO A 55 -5.34 4.25 -4.73
C PRO A 55 -4.12 4.74 -5.52
N CYS A 56 -3.35 3.78 -6.02
CA CYS A 56 -2.28 4.03 -6.97
C CYS A 56 -2.88 4.27 -8.37
N LEU A 57 -2.28 5.20 -9.12
CA LEU A 57 -2.62 5.46 -10.51
C LEU A 57 -1.99 4.39 -11.41
N SER A 58 -2.78 3.86 -12.35
CA SER A 58 -2.30 2.91 -13.35
C SER A 58 -2.54 3.45 -14.76
N VAL A 59 -1.50 3.45 -15.61
CA VAL A 59 -1.60 3.79 -17.03
C VAL A 59 -0.94 2.68 -17.83
N GLY A 60 -1.73 1.90 -18.58
CA GLY A 60 -1.27 0.64 -19.13
C GLY A 60 -0.83 -0.30 -18.00
N GLU A 61 0.38 -0.83 -18.09
CA GLU A 61 0.96 -1.67 -17.02
C GLU A 61 1.74 -0.87 -15.96
N ALA A 62 1.95 0.43 -16.17
CA ALA A 62 2.72 1.25 -15.24
C ALA A 62 1.86 1.64 -14.04
N LEU A 63 2.43 1.51 -12.84
CA LEU A 63 1.79 1.85 -11.56
C LEU A 63 2.55 3.00 -10.88
N THR A 64 1.84 3.98 -10.33
CA THR A 64 2.41 5.04 -9.49
C THR A 64 1.53 5.31 -8.28
N CYS A 65 2.10 5.27 -7.08
CA CYS A 65 1.46 5.66 -5.83
C CYS A 65 2.14 6.95 -5.34
N PRO A 66 1.52 8.13 -5.51
CA PRO A 66 2.24 9.40 -5.38
C PRO A 66 2.63 9.77 -3.95
N ASP A 67 1.78 9.49 -2.97
CA ASP A 67 1.92 9.99 -1.59
C ASP A 67 1.78 8.88 -0.55
N VAL A 68 2.71 7.91 -0.56
CA VAL A 68 2.68 6.83 0.45
C VAL A 68 3.35 7.31 1.72
N THR A 69 2.56 7.51 2.77
CA THR A 69 3.07 7.85 4.10
C THR A 69 3.61 6.60 4.78
N ILE A 70 4.93 6.55 4.93
CA ILE A 70 5.64 5.47 5.60
C ILE A 70 5.76 5.80 7.08
N GLY A 71 5.57 4.81 7.95
CA GLY A 71 5.81 4.88 9.39
C GLY A 71 4.86 5.73 10.22
N GLY A 72 3.90 6.46 9.66
CA GLY A 72 2.85 7.15 10.44
C GLY A 72 3.41 8.01 11.59
N THR A 73 3.24 7.54 12.83
CA THR A 73 3.77 8.13 14.07
C THR A 73 5.20 7.70 14.43
N ALA A 74 5.66 6.54 13.96
CA ALA A 74 7.04 6.09 14.13
C ALA A 74 7.96 6.90 13.21
N SER A 75 8.88 7.68 13.79
CA SER A 75 9.81 8.55 13.07
C SER A 75 10.90 7.79 12.32
N THR A 76 11.23 6.57 12.75
CA THR A 76 12.28 5.70 12.20
C THR A 76 11.89 4.22 12.36
N GLY A 77 12.58 3.34 11.64
CA GLY A 77 12.38 1.90 11.74
C GLY A 77 12.36 1.18 10.40
N THR A 78 11.97 -0.09 10.43
CA THR A 78 11.77 -0.92 9.23
C THR A 78 10.29 -1.04 8.95
N PHE A 79 9.91 -0.87 7.69
CA PHE A 79 8.52 -0.87 7.24
C PHE A 79 8.34 -1.81 6.07
N GLU A 80 7.15 -2.37 5.96
CA GLU A 80 6.75 -3.28 4.90
C GLU A 80 5.69 -2.59 4.05
N LEU A 81 5.96 -2.48 2.75
CA LEU A 81 5.04 -1.99 1.74
C LEU A 81 4.36 -3.19 1.08
N VAL A 82 3.05 -3.30 1.25
CA VAL A 82 2.25 -4.43 0.79
C VAL A 82 1.32 -3.94 -0.31
N PRO A 83 1.70 -4.14 -1.59
CA PRO A 83 0.83 -3.79 -2.71
C PRO A 83 -0.29 -4.81 -2.84
N VAL A 84 -1.53 -4.33 -2.93
CA VAL A 84 -2.73 -5.15 -3.06
C VAL A 84 -3.58 -4.63 -4.21
N MET A 85 -4.20 -5.56 -4.93
CA MET A 85 -5.30 -5.28 -5.85
C MET A 85 -6.61 -5.60 -5.13
N VAL A 86 -7.56 -4.69 -5.18
CA VAL A 86 -8.85 -4.80 -4.49
C VAL A 86 -10.01 -4.59 -5.44
N ASP A 87 -11.14 -5.23 -5.16
CA ASP A 87 -12.43 -4.96 -5.81
C ASP A 87 -13.17 -3.80 -5.13
N GLY A 88 -14.41 -3.54 -5.54
CA GLY A 88 -15.24 -2.48 -4.95
C GLY A 88 -15.60 -2.66 -3.47
N ALA A 89 -15.52 -3.87 -2.90
CA ALA A 89 -15.67 -4.06 -1.46
C ALA A 89 -14.39 -3.62 -0.73
N GLY A 90 -13.23 -4.01 -1.24
CA GLY A 90 -11.95 -3.60 -0.67
C GLY A 90 -11.71 -2.10 -0.83
N GLN A 91 -12.07 -1.51 -1.96
CA GLN A 91 -12.03 -0.06 -2.15
C GLN A 91 -12.85 0.68 -1.09
N ARG A 92 -14.09 0.23 -0.84
CA ARG A 92 -14.95 0.85 0.19
C ARG A 92 -14.34 0.76 1.57
N GLU A 93 -13.81 -0.40 1.96
CA GLU A 93 -13.14 -0.57 3.26
C GLU A 93 -11.95 0.40 3.42
N MET A 94 -11.14 0.56 2.37
CA MET A 94 -9.98 1.46 2.38
C MET A 94 -10.39 2.94 2.46
N VAL A 95 -11.43 3.33 1.71
CA VAL A 95 -11.97 4.70 1.74
C VAL A 95 -12.63 5.02 3.08
N ASP A 96 -13.40 4.08 3.65
CA ASP A 96 -14.04 4.26 4.96
C ASP A 96 -13.01 4.35 6.08
N TYR A 97 -11.93 3.54 6.01
CA TYR A 97 -10.78 3.69 6.89
C TYR A 97 -10.20 5.11 6.83
N LEU A 98 -9.90 5.62 5.62
CA LEU A 98 -9.32 6.95 5.44
C LEU A 98 -10.26 8.06 5.90
N ARG A 99 -11.58 7.89 5.77
CA ARG A 99 -12.57 8.84 6.27
C ARG A 99 -12.53 8.95 7.79
N GLY A 100 -12.33 7.84 8.50
CA GLY A 100 -12.22 7.80 9.96
C GLY A 100 -10.84 8.18 10.51
N ALA A 101 -9.76 7.81 9.81
CA ALA A 101 -8.38 8.03 10.25
C ALA A 101 -7.79 9.39 9.82
N GLY A 102 -8.40 10.06 8.84
CA GLY A 102 -7.80 11.20 8.14
C GLY A 102 -6.71 10.76 7.15
N LYS A 103 -6.25 11.71 6.31
CA LYS A 103 -5.28 11.43 5.20
C LYS A 103 -3.91 10.91 5.66
N GLN A 104 -3.60 10.96 6.96
CA GLN A 104 -2.31 10.54 7.50
C GLN A 104 -2.30 9.08 7.99
N SER A 105 -3.42 8.36 7.86
CA SER A 105 -3.54 6.98 8.34
C SER A 105 -3.17 6.84 9.82
N SER A 106 -3.46 7.85 10.64
CA SER A 106 -3.20 7.88 12.09
C SER A 106 -4.25 7.13 12.94
N GLY A 107 -5.13 6.36 12.29
CA GLY A 107 -6.10 5.50 12.96
C GLY A 107 -5.46 4.25 13.57
N PRO A 108 -6.26 3.31 14.11
CA PRO A 108 -5.75 2.06 14.70
C PRO A 108 -5.12 1.09 13.67
N GLY A 109 -5.18 1.42 12.37
CA GLY A 109 -4.87 0.53 11.27
C GLY A 109 -5.89 -0.59 11.08
N LEU A 110 -5.80 -1.28 9.95
CA LEU A 110 -6.60 -2.46 9.64
C LEU A 110 -5.96 -3.69 10.29
N ALA A 111 -6.73 -4.48 11.03
CA ALA A 111 -6.22 -5.69 11.68
C ALA A 111 -5.87 -6.83 10.71
N ARG A 112 -6.32 -6.73 9.46
CA ARG A 112 -6.12 -7.71 8.40
C ARG A 112 -6.07 -7.01 7.05
N LEU A 113 -5.67 -7.75 6.01
CA LEU A 113 -5.83 -7.31 4.63
C LEU A 113 -7.32 -7.07 4.30
N PRO A 114 -7.63 -6.11 3.42
CA PRO A 114 -9.01 -5.75 3.11
C PRO A 114 -9.78 -6.95 2.54
N GLN A 115 -11.05 -7.08 2.91
CA GLN A 115 -11.88 -8.24 2.56
C GLN A 115 -12.02 -8.41 1.05
N GLY A 116 -12.04 -7.31 0.29
CA GLY A 116 -12.11 -7.32 -1.18
C GLY A 116 -10.77 -7.48 -1.89
N MET A 117 -9.73 -7.96 -1.22
CA MET A 117 -8.44 -8.22 -1.88
C MET A 117 -8.56 -9.36 -2.89
N VAL A 118 -8.22 -9.08 -4.14
CA VAL A 118 -8.23 -10.06 -5.24
C VAL A 118 -6.84 -10.54 -5.64
N ALA A 119 -5.79 -9.77 -5.33
CA ALA A 119 -4.40 -10.19 -5.48
C ALA A 119 -3.50 -9.42 -4.51
N GLN A 120 -2.39 -10.04 -4.11
CA GLN A 120 -1.34 -9.42 -3.31
C GLN A 120 -0.01 -9.58 -4.06
N GLY A 121 0.75 -8.49 -4.16
CA GLY A 121 2.10 -8.51 -4.69
C GLY A 121 3.16 -8.84 -3.62
N PRO A 122 4.42 -9.02 -4.04
CA PRO A 122 5.51 -9.21 -3.08
C PRO A 122 5.63 -7.99 -2.16
N THR A 123 5.79 -8.26 -0.86
CA THR A 123 6.06 -7.23 0.13
C THR A 123 7.45 -6.64 -0.08
N VAL A 124 7.55 -5.31 -0.08
CA VAL A 124 8.83 -4.60 -0.15
C VAL A 124 9.19 -4.05 1.22
N THR A 125 10.27 -4.53 1.80
CA THR A 125 10.79 -4.05 3.08
C THR A 125 11.70 -2.85 2.86
N VAL A 126 11.46 -1.75 3.56
CA VAL A 126 12.25 -0.50 3.50
C VAL A 126 12.60 -0.01 4.89
N SER A 127 13.54 0.92 4.99
CA SER A 127 13.97 1.50 6.26
C SER A 127 13.85 3.03 6.25
N ARG A 128 13.48 3.62 7.38
CA ARG A 128 13.61 5.06 7.60
C ARG A 128 14.58 5.33 8.73
N ARG A 129 15.61 6.13 8.45
CA ARG A 129 16.62 6.57 9.41
C ARG A 129 16.28 7.98 9.93
N PRO A 130 16.82 8.38 11.10
CA PRO A 130 16.63 9.71 11.66
C PRO A 130 17.04 10.82 10.69
#